data_AF-A0A950CL75-F1
#
_entry.id   AF-A0A950CL75-F1
#
_cell.length_a   1.000
_cell.length_b   1.000
_cell.length_c   1.000
_cell.angle_alpha   90.00
_cell.angle_beta   90.00
_cell.angle_gamma   90.00
#
_symmetry.space_group_name_H-M   'P 1'
#
loop_
_entity.id
_entity.type
_entity.pdbx_description
1 polymer ?
#
loop_
_entity_poly.entity_id
_entity_poly.type
_entity_poly.pdbx_seq_one_letter_code
_entity_poly.pdbx_strand_id
1 'polypeptide(L)'
;QVNPPHTHLGPADFYVLEGGFDYRGGSARTGDWVYEPTGAVHDATSHPMDTIYLANVYGPVVFHNPDGSTAGILDWRSMQALADRAAQSR
;
A
#
# COMPACT_ATOMS: atom_id res chain seq x y z
N GLN A 1 -1.73 -9.61 -7.44
CA GLN A 1 -1.24 -9.53 -6.04
C GLN A 1 -2.31 -8.92 -5.15
N VAL A 2 -2.42 -9.30 -3.88
CA VAL A 2 -3.39 -8.71 -2.92
C VAL A 2 -2.63 -8.19 -1.70
N ASN A 3 -2.82 -6.91 -1.37
CA ASN A 3 -2.34 -6.34 -0.12
C ASN A 3 -3.37 -6.68 0.98
N PRO A 4 -2.93 -7.30 2.11
CA PRO A 4 -3.83 -7.75 3.18
C PRO A 4 -4.51 -6.57 3.89
N PRO A 5 -5.53 -6.81 4.73
CA PRO A 5 -6.25 -5.76 5.44
C PRO A 5 -5.31 -4.81 6.17
N HIS A 6 -5.48 -3.51 5.95
CA HIS A 6 -4.62 -2.50 6.58
C HIS A 6 -5.29 -1.14 6.75
N THR A 7 -4.68 -0.32 7.60
CA THR A 7 -5.05 1.08 7.80
C THR A 7 -3.85 1.99 7.62
N HIS A 8 -4.07 3.08 6.91
CA HIS A 8 -3.12 4.16 6.75
C HIS A 8 -3.13 5.06 8.00
N LEU A 9 -2.04 5.08 8.79
CA LEU A 9 -1.94 5.91 10.00
C LEU A 9 -1.52 7.36 9.74
N GLY A 10 -1.15 7.66 8.49
CA GLY A 10 -1.12 9.02 7.92
C GLY A 10 -1.61 8.96 6.47
N PRO A 11 -1.66 10.08 5.72
CA PRO A 11 -2.20 10.07 4.37
C PRO A 11 -1.28 9.31 3.40
N ALA A 12 -1.81 8.94 2.24
CA ALA A 12 -1.02 8.43 1.12
C ALA A 12 -1.58 8.93 -0.21
N ASP A 13 -0.73 9.00 -1.23
CA ASP A 13 -1.14 9.27 -2.60
C ASP A 13 -0.43 8.35 -3.58
N PHE A 14 -1.14 8.04 -4.67
CA PHE A 14 -0.70 7.08 -5.67
C PHE A 14 -0.95 7.66 -7.06
N TYR A 15 -0.04 7.39 -7.99
CA TYR A 15 -0.23 7.68 -9.41
C TYR A 15 0.07 6.44 -10.24
N VAL A 16 -0.93 5.98 -11.00
CA VAL A 16 -0.81 4.73 -11.78
C VAL A 16 -0.08 5.01 -13.10
N LEU A 17 1.10 4.42 -13.25
CA LEU A 17 1.92 4.53 -14.44
C LEU A 17 1.52 3.49 -15.49
N GLU A 18 1.28 2.25 -15.05
CA GLU A 18 0.88 1.12 -15.90
C GLU A 18 -0.08 0.21 -15.12
N GLY A 19 -1.06 -0.39 -15.80
CA GLY A 19 -2.00 -1.34 -15.20
C GLY A 19 -3.09 -0.70 -14.34
N GLY A 20 -3.32 -1.26 -13.14
CA GLY A 20 -4.34 -0.78 -12.22
C GLY A 20 -4.64 -1.68 -11.04
N PHE A 21 -5.28 -1.11 -10.02
CA PHE A 21 -5.68 -1.81 -8.79
C PHE A 21 -7.12 -1.50 -8.42
N ASP A 22 -7.74 -2.40 -7.66
CA ASP A 22 -9.07 -2.25 -7.10
C ASP A 22 -8.97 -2.16 -5.57
N TYR A 23 -9.66 -1.17 -5.01
CA TYR A 23 -9.59 -0.79 -3.60
C TYR A 23 -10.97 -0.32 -3.12
N ARG A 24 -11.10 0.07 -1.84
CA ARG A 24 -12.38 0.53 -1.26
C ARG A 24 -13.05 1.65 -2.07
N GLY A 25 -12.26 2.55 -2.67
CA GLY A 25 -12.75 3.66 -3.48
C GLY A 25 -13.14 3.30 -4.91
N GLY A 26 -13.09 2.02 -5.29
CA GLY A 26 -13.37 1.53 -6.63
C GLY A 26 -12.11 1.04 -7.33
N SER A 27 -11.89 1.51 -8.55
CA SER A 27 -10.82 1.04 -9.43
C SER A 27 -9.96 2.22 -9.88
N ALA A 28 -8.65 2.08 -9.76
CA ALA A 28 -7.67 3.01 -10.33
C ALA A 28 -6.97 2.34 -11.51
N ARG A 29 -6.76 3.09 -12.59
CA ARG A 29 -6.14 2.66 -13.85
C ARG A 29 -5.06 3.65 -14.25
N THR A 30 -4.24 3.29 -15.25
CA THR A 30 -3.21 4.16 -15.81
C THR A 30 -3.70 5.60 -16.00
N GLY A 31 -2.96 6.56 -15.44
CA GLY A 31 -3.28 7.99 -15.48
C GLY A 31 -4.12 8.49 -14.31
N ASP A 32 -4.68 7.60 -13.48
CA ASP A 32 -5.42 8.00 -12.30
C ASP A 32 -4.46 8.40 -11.16
N TRP A 33 -4.86 9.45 -10.43
CA TRP A 33 -4.29 9.82 -9.15
C TRP A 33 -5.28 9.45 -8.04
N VAL A 34 -4.79 8.79 -7.00
CA VAL A 34 -5.58 8.34 -5.86
C VAL A 34 -5.05 9.00 -4.60
N TYR A 35 -5.97 9.53 -3.79
CA TYR A 35 -5.68 10.04 -2.46
C TYR A 35 -6.34 9.18 -1.39
N GLU A 36 -5.56 8.72 -0.44
CA GLU A 36 -6.03 8.01 0.75
C GLU A 36 -5.85 8.89 1.98
N PRO A 37 -6.95 9.32 2.63
CA PRO A 37 -6.85 10.13 3.84
C PRO A 37 -6.30 9.30 5.01
N THR A 38 -5.77 10.00 6.02
CA THR A 38 -5.42 9.37 7.30
C THR A 38 -6.62 8.63 7.89
N GLY A 39 -6.41 7.40 8.34
CA GLY A 39 -7.46 6.51 8.85
C GLY A 39 -8.20 5.74 7.76
N ALA A 40 -7.81 5.86 6.48
CA ALA A 40 -8.34 5.01 5.43
C ALA A 40 -8.10 3.53 5.75
N VAL A 41 -9.19 2.75 5.72
CA VAL A 41 -9.19 1.30 5.95
C VAL A 41 -9.40 0.59 4.62
N HIS A 42 -8.52 -0.36 4.32
CA HIS A 42 -8.64 -1.27 3.19
C HIS A 42 -8.86 -2.68 3.72
N ASP A 43 -10.01 -3.27 3.43
CA ASP A 43 -10.25 -4.70 3.71
C ASP A 43 -9.35 -5.57 2.83
N ALA A 44 -9.15 -5.16 1.58
CA ALA A 44 -8.12 -5.67 0.69
C ALA A 44 -7.92 -4.66 -0.45
N THR A 45 -6.69 -4.61 -0.98
CA THR A 45 -6.39 -3.90 -2.23
C THR A 45 -5.80 -4.91 -3.22
N SER A 46 -6.53 -5.17 -4.30
CA SER A 46 -6.18 -6.18 -5.30
C SER A 46 -5.56 -5.55 -6.54
N HIS A 47 -4.58 -6.22 -7.11
CA HIS A 47 -3.92 -5.85 -8.37
C HIS A 47 -4.25 -6.95 -9.37
N PRO A 48 -5.34 -6.82 -10.15
CA PRO A 48 -5.83 -7.85 -11.08
C PRO A 48 -4.96 -7.97 -12.35
N MET A 49 -4.05 -7.02 -12.57
CA MET A 49 -3.08 -7.01 -13.67
C MET A 49 -1.72 -6.54 -13.17
N ASP A 50 -0.67 -6.78 -13.95
CA ASP A 50 0.64 -6.20 -13.69
C ASP A 50 0.51 -4.68 -13.62
N THR A 51 1.03 -4.11 -12.54
CA THR A 51 0.75 -2.72 -12.16
C THR A 51 2.02 -2.06 -11.69
N ILE A 52 2.26 -0.86 -12.21
CA ILE A 52 3.31 0.04 -11.77
C ILE A 52 2.66 1.34 -11.34
N TYR A 53 2.92 1.78 -10.11
CA TYR A 53 2.52 3.10 -9.63
C TYR A 53 3.62 3.74 -8.81
N LEU A 54 3.61 5.07 -8.78
CA LEU A 54 4.28 5.84 -7.74
C LEU A 54 3.40 5.85 -6.50
N ALA A 55 3.99 5.62 -5.33
CA ALA A 55 3.29 5.68 -4.05
C ALA A 55 4.07 6.58 -3.08
N ASN A 56 3.42 7.62 -2.58
CA ASN A 56 3.89 8.40 -1.45
C ASN A 56 3.05 8.01 -0.23
N VAL A 57 3.72 7.56 0.84
CA VAL A 57 3.05 7.14 2.08
C VAL A 57 3.61 7.95 3.23
N TYR A 58 2.79 8.82 3.81
CA TYR A 58 3.20 9.75 4.87
C TYR A 58 2.90 9.15 6.24
N GLY A 59 3.80 8.31 6.74
CA GLY A 59 3.65 7.62 8.01
C GLY A 59 3.45 6.11 7.84
N PRO A 60 3.19 5.39 8.93
CA PRO A 60 3.12 3.93 8.88
C PRO A 60 1.78 3.41 8.36
N VAL A 61 1.82 2.16 7.90
CA VAL A 61 0.64 1.33 7.62
C VAL A 61 0.56 0.24 8.67
N VAL A 62 -0.62 0.08 9.29
CA VAL A 62 -0.88 -1.02 10.22
C VAL A 62 -1.64 -2.12 9.49
N PHE A 63 -1.14 -3.34 9.54
CA PHE A 63 -1.80 -4.53 9.01
C PHE A 63 -2.63 -5.20 10.11
N HIS A 64 -3.75 -5.81 9.71
CA HIS A 64 -4.71 -6.42 10.64
C HIS A 64 -4.83 -7.93 10.43
N ASN A 65 -4.97 -8.66 11.53
CA ASN A 65 -5.35 -10.06 11.55
C ASN A 65 -6.86 -10.21 11.27
N PRO A 66 -7.35 -11.43 10.94
CA PRO A 66 -8.79 -11.67 10.74
C PRO A 66 -9.68 -11.35 11.94
N ASP A 67 -9.13 -11.36 13.16
CA ASP A 67 -9.84 -11.00 14.39
C ASP A 67 -9.80 -9.49 14.69
N GLY A 68 -9.20 -8.68 13.81
CA GLY A 68 -9.05 -7.24 13.95
C GLY A 68 -7.88 -6.79 14.82
N SER A 69 -7.08 -7.71 15.38
CA SER A 69 -5.86 -7.35 16.10
C SER A 69 -4.74 -6.90 15.15
N THR A 70 -3.76 -6.16 15.65
CA THR A 70 -2.62 -5.71 14.85
C THR A 70 -1.69 -6.87 14.50
N ALA A 71 -1.55 -7.14 13.20
CA ALA A 71 -0.61 -8.12 12.65
C ALA A 71 0.82 -7.57 12.56
N GLY A 72 0.96 -6.28 12.26
CA GLY A 72 2.26 -5.63 12.16
C GLY A 72 2.15 -4.18 11.71
N ILE A 73 3.24 -3.44 11.87
CA ILE A 73 3.34 -2.04 11.45
C ILE A 73 4.50 -1.94 10.44
N LEU A 74 4.20 -1.42 9.26
CA LEU A 74 5.17 -1.12 8.22
C LEU A 74 5.42 0.39 8.20
N ASP A 75 6.62 0.80 8.61
CA ASP A 75 7.09 2.18 8.54
C ASP A 75 8.28 2.32 7.57
N TRP A 76 8.77 3.55 7.42
CA TRP A 76 9.90 3.84 6.53
C TRP A 76 11.19 3.07 6.93
N ARG A 77 11.39 2.76 8.21
CA ARG A 77 12.58 2.04 8.68
C ARG A 77 12.52 0.59 8.23
N SER A 78 11.35 -0.03 8.33
CA SER A 78 11.12 -1.39 7.80
C SER A 78 11.37 -1.45 6.29
N MET A 79 10.93 -0.44 5.54
CA MET A 79 11.18 -0.35 4.09
C MET A 79 12.66 -0.11 3.75
N GLN A 80 13.35 0.77 4.50
CA GLN A 80 14.79 0.98 4.34
C GLN A 80 15.56 -0.32 4.60
N ALA A 81 15.24 -1.02 5.69
CA ALA A 81 15.90 -2.28 6.01
C ALA A 81 15.64 -3.36 4.94
N LEU A 82 14.47 -3.36 4.30
CA LEU A 82 14.18 -4.25 3.16
C LEU A 82 15.05 -3.90 1.94
N ALA A 83 15.17 -2.62 1.60
CA ALA A 83 15.99 -2.16 0.50
C ALA A 83 17.48 -2.49 0.71
N ASP A 84 17.99 -2.28 1.92
CA ASP A 84 19.39 -2.56 2.27
C ASP A 84 19.72 -4.06 2.12
N ARG A 85 18.82 -4.94 2.58
CA ARG A 85 18.99 -6.41 2.40
C ARG A 85 18.99 -6.83 0.93
N ALA A 86 18.12 -6.21 0.12
CA ALA A 86 18.05 -6.50 -1.30
C ALA A 86 19.32 -6.04 -2.04
N ALA A 87 19.93 -4.92 -1.61
CA ALA A 87 21.17 -4.42 -2.18
C ALA A 87 22.38 -5.30 -1.86
N GLN A 88 22.44 -5.90 -0.67
CA GLN A 88 23.52 -6.82 -0.25
C GLN A 88 23.49 -8.17 -0.98
N SER A 89 22.35 -8.52 -1.58
CA SER A 89 22.16 -9.80 -2.29
C SER A 89 22.52 -9.70 -3.78
N ARG A 90 23.08 -8.57 -4.22
CA ARG A 90 23.55 -8.31 -5.59
C ARG A 90 25.06 -8.36 -5.64
#